data_AF-A0A7V2EGI9-F1
#
_entry.id   AF-A0A7V2EGI9-F1
#
_cell.length_a   1.000
_cell.length_b   1.000
_cell.length_c   1.000
_cell.angle_alpha   90.00
_cell.angle_beta   90.00
_cell.angle_gamma   90.00
#
_symmetry.space_group_name_H-M   'P 1'
#
loop_
_entity.id
_entity.type
_entity.pdbx_description
1 polymer ?
#
loop_
_entity_poly.entity_id
_entity_poly.type
_entity_poly.pdbx_seq_one_letter_code
_entity_poly.pdbx_strand_id
1 'polypeptide(L)'
;MTDIKVTGFKNSLDFPQQLEPNNKSSKSNFDEVLKDAIGKISQVEKEVEKAVNELASKGDIVEAIIAMEKADMSFQLMVEIRNKLISAYEEISRMQI
;
A
#
# COMPACT_ATOMS: atom_id res chain seq x y z
N MET A 1 49.56 -33.10 25.58
CA MET A 1 49.28 -33.75 24.28
C MET A 1 48.15 -34.72 24.54
N THR A 2 46.96 -34.71 23.95
CA THR A 2 46.24 -33.84 23.02
C THR A 2 44.81 -34.38 23.14
N ASP A 3 43.84 -33.58 23.56
CA ASP A 3 42.44 -34.04 23.58
C ASP A 3 41.51 -33.05 22.89
N ILE A 4 40.70 -33.66 22.04
CA ILE A 4 39.85 -33.14 20.99
C ILE A 4 38.61 -32.49 21.60
N LYS A 5 38.21 -31.31 21.10
CA LYS A 5 36.78 -31.00 20.87
C LYS A 5 36.60 -30.12 19.63
N VAL A 6 36.10 -30.77 18.59
CA VAL A 6 35.43 -30.14 17.45
C VAL A 6 34.28 -29.26 18.00
N THR A 7 34.41 -27.95 17.84
CA THR A 7 33.30 -27.00 17.92
C THR A 7 33.39 -26.22 16.61
N GLY A 8 32.65 -26.59 15.57
CA GLY A 8 31.20 -26.44 15.55
C GLY A 8 30.91 -25.03 15.04
N PHE A 9 30.71 -24.93 13.72
CA PHE A 9 30.33 -23.71 13.00
C PHE A 9 29.27 -22.92 13.77
N LYS A 10 29.63 -21.76 14.31
CA LYS A 10 28.66 -20.74 14.75
C LYS A 10 28.79 -19.54 13.84
N ASN A 11 27.88 -19.53 12.85
CA ASN A 11 27.53 -18.39 12.04
C ASN A 11 27.26 -17.20 12.97
N SER A 12 28.06 -16.14 12.87
CA SER A 12 27.77 -14.85 13.49
C SER A 12 26.63 -14.21 12.71
N LEU A 13 25.40 -14.63 13.04
CA LEU A 13 24.20 -13.85 12.77
C LEU A 13 23.83 -13.18 14.09
N ASP A 14 24.30 -11.94 14.18
CA ASP A 14 23.91 -11.00 15.22
C ASP A 14 22.42 -10.70 15.01
N PHE A 15 21.57 -11.38 15.78
CA PHE A 15 20.14 -11.12 15.81
C PHE A 15 19.88 -10.13 16.95
N PRO A 16 19.58 -8.85 16.65
CA PRO A 16 19.16 -7.93 17.69
C PRO A 16 17.81 -8.38 18.30
N GLN A 17 17.95 -8.81 19.55
CA GLN A 17 17.02 -8.84 20.68
C GLN A 17 15.67 -8.12 20.47
N GLN A 18 14.60 -8.89 20.71
CA GLN A 18 13.24 -8.55 21.19
C GLN A 18 12.82 -7.06 21.25
N LEU A 19 11.71 -6.77 20.57
CA LEU A 19 10.95 -5.52 20.65
C LEU A 19 10.17 -5.45 21.98
N GLU A 20 10.61 -4.60 22.91
CA GLU A 20 9.75 -4.10 23.98
C GLU A 20 8.85 -2.96 23.46
N PRO A 21 7.58 -2.85 23.92
CA PRO A 21 6.65 -1.85 23.43
C PRO A 21 6.89 -0.52 24.15
N ASN A 22 7.83 0.29 23.68
CA ASN A 22 7.95 1.68 24.12
C ASN A 22 7.05 2.59 23.26
N ASN A 23 5.84 2.78 23.74
CA ASN A 23 4.74 3.50 23.12
C ASN A 23 4.96 5.02 23.14
N LYS A 24 5.92 5.55 22.37
CA LYS A 24 6.08 7.01 22.20
C LYS A 24 6.76 7.52 20.91
N SER A 25 7.11 6.67 19.94
CA SER A 25 7.76 7.11 18.68
C SER A 25 6.93 6.91 17.40
N SER A 26 5.78 6.22 17.46
CA SER A 26 4.99 5.90 16.25
C SER A 26 4.27 7.09 15.59
N LYS A 27 4.20 8.26 16.24
CA LYS A 27 3.57 9.47 15.66
C LYS A 27 4.46 10.13 14.58
N SER A 28 5.78 10.07 14.70
CA SER A 28 6.68 10.70 13.73
C SER A 28 6.68 9.94 12.39
N ASN A 29 6.61 8.61 12.44
CA ASN A 29 6.69 7.77 11.24
C ASN A 29 5.39 7.78 10.43
N PHE A 30 4.23 7.91 11.07
CA PHE A 30 2.96 7.95 10.35
C PHE A 30 2.77 9.27 9.60
N ASP A 31 3.09 10.41 10.22
CA ASP A 31 2.98 11.73 9.59
C ASP A 31 3.93 11.86 8.39
N GLU A 32 5.12 11.24 8.47
CA GLU A 32 6.09 11.22 7.38
C GLU A 32 5.63 10.33 6.22
N VAL A 33 5.11 9.13 6.51
CA VAL A 33 4.52 8.24 5.49
C VAL A 33 3.27 8.87 4.85
N LEU A 34 2.45 9.59 5.63
CA LEU A 34 1.27 10.29 5.14
C LEU A 34 1.66 11.46 4.23
N LYS A 35 2.67 12.25 4.60
CA LYS A 35 3.21 13.32 3.75
C LYS A 35 3.79 12.76 2.45
N ASP A 36 4.52 11.66 2.52
CA ASP A 36 5.04 10.98 1.33
C ASP A 36 3.92 10.44 0.43
N ALA A 37 2.87 9.89 1.02
CA ALA A 37 1.69 9.44 0.28
C ALA A 37 0.96 10.61 -0.41
N ILE A 38 0.78 11.73 0.29
CA ILE A 38 0.18 12.95 -0.29
C ILE A 38 1.06 13.52 -1.41
N GLY A 39 2.38 13.55 -1.23
CA GLY A 39 3.33 13.96 -2.26
C GLY A 39 3.26 13.06 -3.50
N LYS A 40 3.17 11.74 -3.30
CA LYS A 40 2.99 10.77 -4.39
C LYS A 40 1.67 10.95 -5.12
N ILE A 41 0.58 11.26 -4.42
CA ILE A 41 -0.72 11.53 -5.05
C ILE A 41 -0.63 12.74 -5.99
N SER A 42 0.03 13.82 -5.56
CA SER A 42 0.22 15.01 -6.42
C SER A 42 1.05 14.71 -7.68
N GLN A 43 2.02 13.81 -7.57
CA GLN A 43 2.82 13.39 -8.72
C GLN A 43 2.04 12.50 -9.69
N VAL A 44 1.22 11.58 -9.15
CA VAL A 44 0.31 10.74 -9.94
C VAL A 44 -0.75 11.61 -10.64
N GLU A 45 -1.27 12.65 -9.98
CA GLU A 45 -2.24 13.59 -10.57
C GLU A 45 -1.70 14.28 -11.83
N LYS A 46 -0.44 14.71 -11.80
CA LYS A 46 0.25 15.28 -12.99
C LYS A 46 0.47 14.27 -14.11
N GLU A 47 0.79 13.02 -13.78
CA GLU A 47 0.92 11.97 -14.80
C GLU A 47 -0.42 11.64 -15.45
N VAL A 48 -1.49 11.61 -14.67
CA VAL A 48 -2.86 11.41 -15.16
C VAL A 48 -3.28 12.57 -16.06
N GLU A 49 -3.02 13.82 -15.67
CA GLU A 49 -3.34 15.00 -16.49
C GLU A 49 -2.62 14.94 -17.85
N LYS A 50 -1.37 14.48 -17.88
CA LYS A 50 -0.62 14.28 -19.11
C LYS A 50 -1.18 13.15 -19.97
N ALA A 51 -1.52 12.01 -19.35
CA ALA A 51 -2.14 10.88 -20.06
C ALA A 51 -3.52 11.24 -20.63
N VAL A 52 -4.32 12.03 -19.90
CA VAL A 52 -5.62 12.54 -20.34
C VAL A 52 -5.45 13.52 -21.51
N ASN A 53 -4.45 14.40 -21.47
CA ASN A 53 -4.13 15.28 -22.61
C ASN A 53 -3.64 14.51 -23.84
N GLU A 54 -2.82 13.47 -23.66
CA GLU A 54 -2.36 12.60 -24.76
C GLU A 54 -3.51 11.79 -25.35
N LEU A 55 -4.44 11.31 -24.51
CA LEU A 55 -5.65 10.61 -24.92
C LEU A 55 -6.63 11.54 -25.65
N ALA A 56 -6.83 12.76 -25.14
CA ALA A 56 -7.68 13.78 -25.76
C ALA A 56 -7.13 14.27 -27.11
N SER A 57 -5.80 14.28 -27.29
CA SER A 57 -5.16 14.71 -28.54
C SER A 57 -5.25 13.69 -29.67
N LYS A 58 -5.51 12.41 -29.40
CA LYS A 58 -5.34 11.34 -30.40
C LYS A 58 -6.60 10.75 -31.00
N GLY A 59 -7.80 11.09 -30.52
CA GLY A 59 -9.05 10.85 -31.25
C GLY A 59 -9.25 9.41 -31.76
N ASP A 60 -8.64 8.42 -31.11
CA ASP A 60 -8.71 7.04 -31.53
C ASP A 60 -9.89 6.38 -30.80
N ILE A 61 -10.97 6.14 -31.54
CA ILE A 61 -12.22 5.57 -31.03
C ILE A 61 -11.96 4.26 -30.29
N VAL A 62 -10.96 3.49 -30.72
CA VAL A 62 -10.55 2.24 -30.06
C VAL A 62 -10.01 2.53 -28.66
N GLU A 63 -9.19 3.57 -28.50
CA GLU A 63 -8.62 3.93 -27.20
C GLU A 63 -9.69 4.54 -26.27
N ALA A 64 -10.64 5.29 -26.83
CA ALA A 64 -11.82 5.76 -26.08
C ALA A 64 -12.69 4.59 -25.58
N ILE A 65 -12.93 3.57 -26.42
CA ILE A 65 -13.67 2.35 -26.03
C ILE A 65 -12.90 1.58 -24.94
N ILE A 66 -11.58 1.43 -25.07
CA ILE A 66 -10.74 0.77 -24.05
C ILE A 66 -10.77 1.55 -22.73
N ALA A 67 -10.70 2.89 -22.79
CA ALA A 67 -10.79 3.74 -21.62
C ALA A 67 -12.16 3.62 -20.94
N MET A 68 -13.24 3.55 -21.73
CA MET A 68 -14.60 3.31 -21.22
C MET A 68 -14.72 1.95 -20.53
N GLU A 69 -14.21 0.88 -21.14
CA GLU A 69 -14.23 -0.47 -20.55
C GLU A 69 -13.45 -0.52 -19.22
N LYS A 70 -12.26 0.12 -19.19
CA LYS A 70 -11.44 0.21 -17.98
C LYS A 70 -12.15 1.02 -16.88
N ALA A 71 -12.86 2.09 -17.24
CA ALA A 71 -13.63 2.89 -16.31
C ALA A 71 -14.79 2.09 -15.71
N ASP A 72 -15.53 1.32 -16.52
CA ASP A 72 -16.63 0.49 -16.02
C ASP A 72 -16.14 -0.58 -15.03
N MET A 73 -15.07 -1.31 -15.39
CA MET A 73 -14.47 -2.31 -14.50
C MET A 73 -13.97 -1.68 -13.18
N SER A 74 -13.36 -0.50 -13.25
CA SER A 74 -12.90 0.23 -12.06
C SER A 74 -14.06 0.69 -11.18
N PHE A 75 -15.17 1.10 -11.80
CA PHE A 75 -16.38 1.51 -11.09
C PHE A 75 -17.02 0.33 -10.37
N GLN A 76 -17.16 -0.82 -11.03
CA GLN A 76 -17.66 -2.05 -10.41
C GLN A 76 -16.81 -2.44 -9.20
N LEU A 77 -15.48 -2.41 -9.34
CA LEU A 77 -14.57 -2.68 -8.23
C LEU A 77 -14.74 -1.68 -7.07
N MET A 78 -14.92 -0.40 -7.36
CA MET A 78 -15.20 0.61 -6.33
C MET A 78 -16.50 0.33 -5.58
N VAL A 79 -17.55 -0.12 -6.27
CA VAL A 79 -18.82 -0.50 -5.63
C VAL A 79 -18.62 -1.68 -4.69
N GLU A 80 -17.86 -2.71 -5.10
CA GLU A 80 -17.53 -3.83 -4.21
C GLU A 80 -16.73 -3.40 -2.98
N ILE A 81 -15.73 -2.54 -3.17
CA ILE A 81 -14.93 -1.98 -2.07
C ILE A 81 -15.83 -1.18 -1.13
N ARG A 82 -16.69 -0.31 -1.67
CA ARG A 82 -17.66 0.46 -0.88
C ARG A 82 -18.53 -0.47 -0.03
N ASN A 83 -19.08 -1.52 -0.64
CA ASN A 83 -19.93 -2.48 0.06
C ASN A 83 -19.15 -3.19 1.17
N LYS A 84 -17.92 -3.64 0.91
CA LYS A 84 -17.05 -4.27 1.92
C LYS A 84 -16.70 -3.32 3.06
N LEU A 85 -16.45 -2.04 2.79
CA LEU A 85 -16.18 -1.04 3.82
C LEU A 85 -17.41 -0.77 4.69
N ILE A 86 -18.61 -0.71 4.10
CA ILE A 86 -19.86 -0.60 4.85
C ILE A 86 -20.04 -1.81 5.75
N SER A 87 -19.91 -3.04 5.21
CA SER A 87 -20.03 -4.26 6.01
C SER A 87 -18.98 -4.34 7.13
N ALA A 88 -17.74 -3.93 6.87
CA ALA A 88 -16.68 -3.89 7.88
C ALA A 88 -16.99 -2.88 8.99
N TYR A 89 -17.54 -1.71 8.65
CA TYR A 89 -18.00 -0.74 9.63
C TYR A 89 -19.14 -1.29 10.50
N GLU A 90 -20.16 -1.88 9.86
CA GLU A 90 -21.27 -2.50 10.57
C GLU A 90 -20.80 -3.62 11.51
N GLU A 91 -19.83 -4.44 11.07
CA GLU A 91 -19.27 -5.51 11.89
C GLU A 91 -18.55 -4.97 13.13
N ILE A 92 -17.70 -3.96 12.95
CA ILE A 92 -17.02 -3.29 14.07
C ILE A 92 -18.03 -2.65 15.03
N SER A 93 -19.10 -2.05 14.50
CA SER A 93 -20.17 -1.46 15.32
C SER A 93 -20.94 -2.51 16.13
N ARG A 94 -21.12 -3.72 15.61
CA ARG A 94 -21.78 -4.84 16.32
C ARG A 94 -20.89 -5.44 17.40
N MET A 95 -19.57 -5.34 17.28
CA MET A 95 -18.62 -5.82 18.30
C MET A 95 -18.44 -4.85 19.48
N GLN A 96 -18.81 -3.57 19.34
CA GLN A 96 -18.56 -2.53 20.37
C GLN A 96 -19.74 -2.28 21.33
N ILE A 97 -20.84 -3.02 21.20
CA ILE A 97 -21.93 -3.05 22.20
C ILE A 97 -21.78 -4.20 23.18
#